data_AF-A0A957G2A5-F1
#
_entry.id   AF-A0A957G2A5-F1
#
_cell.length_a   1.000
_cell.length_b   1.000
_cell.length_c   1.000
_cell.angle_alpha   90.00
_cell.angle_beta   90.00
_cell.angle_gamma   90.00
#
_symmetry.space_group_name_H-M   'P 1'
#
loop_
_entity.id
_entity.type
_entity.pdbx_description
1 polymer ?
#
loop_
_entity_poly.entity_id
_entity_poly.type
_entity_poly.pdbx_seq_one_letter_code
_entity_poly.pdbx_strand_id
1 'polypeptide(L)'
;MFIRHELFGHTPDGAPVDLYTLGNDNGLEVKLTNYGGIIVSILAPDRRGVYADVVLGFDTLAGYLQPHPFLGALIGRYGNRIAKGK
;
A
#
# COMPACT_ATOMS: atom_id res chain seq x y z
N MET A 1 0.55 10.96 -17.33
CA MET A 1 1.17 10.16 -16.24
C MET A 1 1.77 11.09 -15.19
N PHE A 2 1.58 10.80 -13.90
CA PHE A 2 2.13 11.61 -12.79
C PHE A 2 2.60 10.75 -11.61
N ILE A 3 3.48 11.33 -10.79
CA ILE A 3 3.91 10.78 -9.50
C ILE A 3 3.88 11.93 -8.48
N ARG A 4 3.33 11.68 -7.30
CA ARG A 4 3.33 12.59 -6.15
C ARG A 4 3.67 11.81 -4.89
N HIS A 5 4.19 12.49 -3.88
CA HIS A 5 4.40 11.88 -2.57
C HIS A 5 4.01 12.84 -1.46
N GLU A 6 3.66 12.28 -0.31
CA GLU A 6 3.31 13.00 0.92
C GLU A 6 3.72 12.18 2.14
N LEU A 7 3.90 12.85 3.28
CA LEU A 7 4.17 12.19 4.56
C LEU A 7 2.93 11.39 4.97
N PHE A 8 3.09 10.08 5.17
CA PHE A 8 2.02 9.18 5.64
C PHE A 8 1.96 9.08 7.16
N GLY A 9 3.12 9.22 7.82
CA GLY A 9 3.22 9.18 9.27
C GLY A 9 4.65 8.96 9.74
N HIS A 10 4.80 8.60 11.01
CA HIS A 10 6.07 8.19 11.60
C HIS A 10 5.92 6.80 12.22
N THR A 11 6.96 6.00 12.12
CA THR A 11 7.07 4.74 12.87
C THR A 11 7.20 5.02 14.38
N PRO A 12 7.03 4.01 15.25
CA PRO A 12 7.16 4.19 16.71
C PRO A 12 8.52 4.72 17.17
N ASP A 13 9.58 4.46 16.41
CA ASP A 13 10.94 4.96 16.62
C ASP A 13 11.19 6.34 15.96
N GLY A 14 10.17 6.94 15.36
CA GLY A 14 10.21 8.30 14.81
C GLY A 14 10.74 8.41 13.39
N ALA A 15 10.95 7.30 12.67
CA ALA A 15 11.33 7.35 11.26
C ALA A 15 10.13 7.81 10.39
N PRO A 16 10.33 8.74 9.44
CA PRO A 16 9.28 9.19 8.55
C PRO A 16 8.91 8.08 7.56
N VAL A 17 7.63 7.97 7.27
CA VAL A 17 7.06 7.04 6.29
C VAL A 17 6.27 7.87 5.27
N ASP A 18 6.52 7.61 4.00
CA ASP A 18 5.90 8.34 2.89
C ASP A 18 4.87 7.48 2.17
N LEU A 19 3.89 8.15 1.57
CA LEU A 19 2.94 7.59 0.62
C LEU A 19 3.24 8.17 -0.76
N TYR A 20 3.39 7.29 -1.75
CA TYR A 20 3.58 7.63 -3.15
C TYR A 20 2.29 7.35 -3.91
N THR A 21 1.81 8.33 -4.67
CA THR A 21 0.65 8.21 -5.55
C THR A 21 1.09 8.28 -7.00
N LEU A 22 0.76 7.24 -7.77
CA LEU A 22 1.08 7.12 -9.19
C LEU A 22 -0.21 7.10 -9.99
N GLY A 23 -0.30 7.95 -11.01
CA GLY A 23 -1.44 7.99 -11.92
C GLY A 23 -1.02 7.79 -13.38
N ASN A 24 -1.80 7.00 -14.12
CA ASN A 24 -1.62 6.82 -15.57
C ASN A 24 -2.75 7.49 -16.38
N ASP A 25 -2.59 7.55 -17.70
CA ASP A 25 -3.54 8.20 -18.59
C ASP A 25 -4.78 7.33 -18.90
N ASN A 26 -4.81 6.10 -18.38
CA ASN A 26 -5.90 5.13 -18.55
C ASN A 26 -6.85 5.09 -17.34
N GLY A 27 -6.75 6.05 -16.41
CA GLY A 27 -7.62 6.12 -15.25
C GLY A 27 -7.25 5.17 -14.11
N LEU A 28 -6.00 4.74 -13.99
CA LEU A 28 -5.55 4.03 -12.79
C LEU A 28 -4.78 4.99 -11.88
N GLU A 29 -5.13 5.01 -10.59
CA GLU A 29 -4.33 5.63 -9.54
C GLU A 29 -3.95 4.58 -8.49
N VAL A 30 -2.66 4.50 -8.15
CA VAL A 30 -2.14 3.56 -7.16
C VAL A 30 -1.41 4.34 -6.07
N LYS A 31 -1.73 4.03 -4.81
CA LYS A 31 -1.00 4.54 -3.65
C LYS A 31 -0.20 3.42 -3.02
N LEU A 32 1.08 3.66 -2.75
CA LEU A 32 1.95 2.72 -2.04
C LEU A 32 2.87 3.44 -1.08
N THR A 33 3.25 2.78 0.01
CA THR A 33 4.14 3.34 1.03
C THR A 33 5.54 2.72 1.00
N ASN A 34 6.54 3.50 1.41
CA ASN A 34 7.90 2.97 1.64
C ASN A 34 7.99 2.06 2.88
N TYR A 35 6.96 2.01 3.73
CA TYR A 35 6.86 1.04 4.81
C TYR A 35 6.41 -0.32 4.26
N GLY A 36 7.33 -1.27 4.16
CA GLY A 36 7.03 -2.63 3.69
C GLY A 36 6.58 -2.72 2.23
N GLY A 37 6.75 -1.66 1.43
CA GLY A 37 6.33 -1.62 0.02
C GLY A 37 4.83 -1.88 -0.17
N ILE A 38 4.01 -1.49 0.81
CA ILE A 38 2.59 -1.84 0.87
C ILE A 38 1.81 -1.04 -0.17
N ILE A 39 0.98 -1.73 -0.97
CA ILE A 39 -0.10 -1.09 -1.74
C ILE A 39 -1.22 -0.71 -0.78
N VAL A 40 -1.48 0.60 -0.67
CA VAL A 40 -2.48 1.17 0.24
C VAL A 40 -3.84 1.32 -0.44
N SER A 41 -3.85 1.69 -1.73
CA SER A 41 -5.07 1.95 -2.50
C SER A 41 -4.83 1.71 -3.98
N ILE A 42 -5.84 1.16 -4.66
CA ILE A 42 -5.89 1.12 -6.13
C ILE A 42 -7.26 1.66 -6.54
N LEU A 43 -7.29 2.90 -7.03
CA LEU A 43 -8.50 3.51 -7.56
C LEU A 43 -8.62 3.15 -9.05
N ALA A 44 -9.68 2.42 -9.39
CA ALA A 44 -9.93 1.95 -10.76
C ALA A 44 -11.40 2.19 -11.18
N PRO A 45 -11.66 2.52 -12.46
CA PRO A 45 -13.01 2.71 -12.98
C PRO A 45 -13.71 1.39 -13.27
N ASP A 46 -15.02 1.33 -12.99
CA ASP A 46 -15.92 0.28 -13.48
C ASP A 46 -16.29 0.51 -14.96
N ARG A 47 -17.14 -0.36 -15.52
CA ARG A 47 -17.60 -0.27 -16.93
C ARG A 47 -18.38 1.02 -17.24
N ARG A 48 -18.82 1.77 -16.23
CA ARG A 48 -19.52 3.06 -16.36
C ARG A 48 -18.60 4.24 -16.03
N GLY A 49 -17.32 4.01 -15.78
CA GLY A 49 -16.36 5.03 -15.38
C GLY A 49 -16.45 5.45 -13.92
N VAL A 50 -17.16 4.70 -13.07
CA VAL A 50 -17.24 4.97 -11.63
C VAL A 50 -16.02 4.38 -10.95
N TYR A 51 -15.27 5.24 -10.27
CA TYR A 51 -14.03 4.85 -9.59
C TYR A 51 -14.32 4.28 -8.20
N ALA A 52 -13.62 3.20 -7.86
CA ALA A 52 -13.63 2.61 -6.52
C ALA A 52 -12.23 2.13 -6.15
N ASP A 53 -11.94 2.13 -4.83
CA ASP A 53 -10.77 1.43 -4.32
C ASP A 53 -11.02 -0.08 -4.37
N VAL A 54 -10.15 -0.81 -5.05
CA VAL A 54 -10.32 -2.25 -5.30
C VAL A 54 -9.43 -3.13 -4.43
N VAL A 55 -8.72 -2.57 -3.45
CA VAL A 55 -7.91 -3.33 -2.49
C VAL A 55 -8.36 -3.12 -1.05
N LEU A 56 -8.01 -4.07 -0.18
CA LEU A 56 -8.20 -3.93 1.25
C LEU A 56 -6.98 -3.25 1.86
N GLY A 57 -7.20 -2.31 2.79
CA GLY A 57 -6.14 -1.57 3.44
C GLY A 57 -6.66 -0.68 4.57
N PHE A 58 -5.80 0.23 5.00
CA PHE A 58 -6.09 1.25 6.01
C PHE A 58 -5.76 2.64 5.48
N ASP A 59 -6.48 3.64 5.95
CA ASP A 59 -6.27 5.04 5.56
C ASP A 59 -5.04 5.68 6.24
N THR A 60 -4.48 5.03 7.26
CA THR A 60 -3.40 5.58 8.08
C THR A 60 -2.30 4.57 8.34
N LEU A 61 -1.08 5.07 8.56
CA LEU A 61 0.06 4.25 8.96
C LEU A 61 -0.23 3.46 10.23
N ALA A 62 -0.96 4.05 11.19
CA ALA A 62 -1.32 3.41 12.44
C ALA A 62 -2.05 2.07 12.23
N GLY A 63 -2.90 1.96 11.20
CA GLY A 63 -3.58 0.71 10.85
C GLY A 63 -2.61 -0.39 10.41
N TYR A 64 -1.59 -0.03 9.63
CA TYR A 64 -0.55 -0.96 9.18
C TYR A 64 0.48 -1.32 10.26
N LEU A 65 0.59 -0.50 11.32
CA LEU A 65 1.41 -0.82 12.49
C LEU A 65 0.72 -1.81 13.45
N GLN A 66 -0.60 -1.99 13.34
CA GLN A 66 -1.35 -2.98 14.11
C GLN A 66 -1.31 -4.36 13.44
N PRO A 67 -1.59 -5.46 14.19
CA PRO A 67 -1.67 -6.78 13.59
C PRO A 67 -2.71 -6.86 12.46
N HIS A 68 -2.28 -7.27 11.26
CA HIS A 68 -3.13 -7.47 10.10
C HIS A 68 -2.58 -8.60 9.21
N PRO A 69 -3.38 -9.19 8.31
CA PRO A 69 -2.96 -10.36 7.50
C PRO A 69 -2.12 -9.96 6.27
N PHE A 70 -1.10 -9.11 6.47
CA PHE A 70 -0.16 -8.66 5.41
C PHE A 70 -0.82 -7.97 4.19
N LEU A 71 -1.91 -7.24 4.39
CA LEU A 71 -2.62 -6.52 3.34
C LEU A 71 -1.68 -5.64 2.50
N GLY A 72 -1.65 -5.89 1.20
CA GLY A 72 -0.87 -5.12 0.22
C GLY A 72 0.66 -5.23 0.34
N ALA A 73 1.20 -5.94 1.33
CA ALA A 73 2.62 -5.90 1.67
C ALA A 73 3.52 -6.63 0.67
N LEU A 74 4.72 -6.09 0.47
CA LEU A 74 5.80 -6.77 -0.23
C LEU A 74 6.42 -7.81 0.71
N ILE A 75 6.21 -9.10 0.40
CA ILE A 75 6.65 -10.21 1.27
C ILE A 75 8.07 -10.66 0.92
N GLY A 76 8.94 -10.79 1.94
CA GLY A 76 10.30 -11.29 1.77
C GLY A 76 10.99 -11.65 3.10
N ARG A 77 12.15 -12.32 3.08
CA ARG A 77 12.89 -12.85 1.90
C ARG A 77 12.30 -14.13 1.30
N TYR A 78 11.35 -14.77 1.97
CA TYR A 78 10.65 -15.94 1.46
C TYR A 78 9.15 -15.73 1.70
N GLY A 79 8.36 -15.75 0.62
CA GLY A 79 6.92 -15.71 0.72
C GLY A 79 6.36 -17.09 1.05
N ASN A 80 5.45 -17.16 2.02
CA ASN A 80 4.81 -18.40 2.49
C ASN A 80 5.67 -19.21 3.47
N ARG A 81 5.43 -20.53 3.57
CA ARG A 81 5.92 -21.40 4.66
C ARG A 81 7.20 -22.13 4.28
N ILE A 82 8.17 -22.11 5.20
CA ILE A 82 9.31 -23.04 5.19
C ILE A 82 9.02 -24.12 6.22
N ALA A 83 9.02 -25.39 5.79
CA ALA A 83 8.71 -26.51 6.66
C ALA A 83 9.66 -26.54 7.87
N LYS A 84 9.11 -26.56 9.09
CA LYS A 84 9.90 -26.55 10.35
C LYS A 84 10.77 -25.30 10.56
N GLY A 85 10.61 -24.25 9.76
CA GLY A 85 11.40 -23.02 9.87
C GLY A 85 12.90 -23.22 9.64
N LYS A 86 13.28 -24.27 8.92
CA LYS A 86 14.66 -24.66 8.63
C LYS A 86 14.76 -25.34 7.27
#